data_AF-A0A7X5UVY7-F1
#
_entry.id   AF-A0A7X5UVY7-F1
#
_cell.length_a   1.000
_cell.length_b   1.000
_cell.length_c   1.000
_cell.angle_alpha   90.00
_cell.angle_beta   90.00
_cell.angle_gamma   90.00
#
_symmetry.space_group_name_H-M   'P 1'
#
loop_
_entity.id
_entity.type
_entity.pdbx_description
1 polymer ?
#
loop_
_entity_poly.entity_id
_entity_poly.type
_entity_poly.pdbx_seq_one_letter_code
_entity_poly.pdbx_strand_id
1 'polypeptide(L)'
;MPKTTQLRIYHVRDGLLDEWVEKWRTLVVPLRLKFGFEIEGAWLDRERNQFVWLISYEGTESFADRNSRYWASAERAAMRLDPKDYLVSTETREVETVR
;
A
#
# COMPACT_ATOMS: atom_id res chain seq x y z
N MET A 1 -17.07 -7.55 10.79
CA MET A 1 -17.41 -6.16 10.39
C MET A 1 -17.31 -6.10 8.86
N PRO A 2 -17.79 -5.08 8.13
CA PRO A 2 -17.53 -5.02 6.69
C PRO A 2 -16.01 -4.98 6.45
N LYS A 3 -15.54 -5.78 5.48
CA LYS A 3 -14.15 -5.80 5.02
C LYS A 3 -14.09 -5.15 3.64
N THR A 4 -13.29 -4.11 3.50
CA THR A 4 -12.99 -3.47 2.21
C THR A 4 -11.57 -3.85 1.80
N THR A 5 -11.41 -4.37 0.59
CA THR A 5 -10.12 -4.76 0.02
C THR A 5 -9.80 -3.89 -1.18
N GLN A 6 -8.56 -3.39 -1.24
CA GLN A 6 -8.04 -2.63 -2.36
C GLN A 6 -6.88 -3.36 -3.04
N LEU A 7 -7.00 -3.54 -4.35
CA LEU A 7 -5.88 -3.84 -5.24
C LEU A 7 -5.17 -2.55 -5.60
N ARG A 8 -3.85 -2.55 -5.46
CA ARG A 8 -3.00 -1.40 -5.78
C ARG A 8 -1.91 -1.83 -6.75
N ILE A 9 -1.82 -1.10 -7.86
CA ILE A 9 -0.82 -1.33 -8.91
C ILE A 9 0.00 -0.06 -9.02
N TYR A 10 1.29 -0.17 -8.74
CA TYR A 10 2.22 0.94 -8.77
C TYR A 10 3.20 0.75 -9.91
N HIS A 11 3.26 1.69 -10.85
CA HIS A 11 4.34 1.76 -11.82
C HIS A 11 5.53 2.43 -11.14
N VAL A 12 6.61 1.69 -10.94
CA VAL A 12 7.80 2.18 -10.25
C VAL A 12 8.76 2.76 -11.29
N ARG A 13 9.56 3.75 -10.91
CA ARG A 13 10.60 4.33 -11.76
C ARG A 13 11.67 3.28 -12.08
N ASP A 14 12.24 3.37 -13.28
CA ASP A 14 13.29 2.47 -13.73
C ASP A 14 14.48 2.43 -12.76
N GLY A 15 14.94 1.23 -12.45
CA GLY A 15 16.04 0.97 -11.50
C GLY A 15 15.67 1.09 -10.01
N LEU A 16 14.47 1.56 -9.66
CA LEU A 16 14.06 1.76 -8.26
C LEU A 16 13.15 0.66 -7.69
N LEU A 17 12.84 -0.37 -8.49
CA LEU A 17 11.88 -1.42 -8.10
C LEU A 17 12.27 -2.15 -6.82
N ASP A 18 13.52 -2.60 -6.72
CA ASP A 18 14.00 -3.35 -5.55
C ASP A 18 14.13 -2.44 -4.31
N GLU A 19 14.58 -1.19 -4.49
CA GLU A 19 14.62 -0.21 -3.40
C GLU A 19 13.22 0.10 -2.87
N TRP A 20 12.26 0.31 -3.77
CA TRP A 20 10.86 0.55 -3.41
C TRP A 20 10.29 -0.60 -2.57
N VAL A 21 10.53 -1.84 -2.99
CA VAL A 21 10.07 -3.03 -2.24
C VAL A 21 10.68 -3.07 -0.85
N GLU A 22 11.98 -2.78 -0.72
CA GLU A 22 12.65 -2.79 0.58
C GLU A 22 12.06 -1.71 1.51
N LYS A 23 11.87 -0.48 1.01
CA LYS A 23 11.20 0.59 1.77
C LYS A 23 9.76 0.23 2.13
N TRP A 24 9.02 -0.38 1.20
CA TRP A 24 7.65 -0.81 1.45
C TRP A 24 7.58 -1.88 2.55
N ARG A 25 8.45 -2.90 2.50
CA ARG A 25 8.50 -3.98 3.50
C ARG A 25 8.92 -3.48 4.88
N THR A 26 9.94 -2.63 4.95
CA THR A 26 10.55 -2.21 6.22
C THR A 26 9.82 -1.06 6.89
N LEU A 27 9.21 -0.18 6.09
CA LEU A 27 8.54 1.03 6.59
C LEU A 27 7.03 0.89 6.44
N VAL A 28 6.53 0.75 5.21
CA VAL A 28 5.09 0.88 4.91
C VAL A 28 4.27 -0.23 5.57
N VAL A 29 4.70 -1.49 5.44
CA VAL A 29 3.95 -2.65 5.97
C VAL A 29 3.77 -2.56 7.49
N PRO A 30 4.81 -2.40 8.33
CA PRO A 30 4.63 -2.32 9.78
C PRO A 30 3.65 -1.21 10.20
N LEU A 31 3.72 -0.04 9.55
CA LEU A 31 2.82 1.05 9.87
C LEU A 31 1.39 0.78 9.41
N ARG A 32 1.18 0.15 8.26
CA ARG A 32 -0.16 -0.27 7.82
C ARG A 32 -0.79 -1.26 8.79
N LEU A 33 -0.03 -2.26 9.24
CA LEU A 33 -0.49 -3.22 10.25
C LEU A 33 -0.82 -2.54 11.58
N LYS A 34 0.00 -1.58 12.05
CA LYS A 34 -0.28 -0.80 13.27
C LYS A 34 -1.60 -0.02 13.18
N PHE A 35 -1.97 0.43 11.98
CA PHE A 35 -3.23 1.11 11.72
C PHE A 35 -4.41 0.15 11.48
N GLY A 36 -4.22 -1.15 11.71
CA GLY A 36 -5.27 -2.16 11.63
C GLY A 36 -5.61 -2.60 10.21
N PHE A 37 -4.79 -2.26 9.22
CA PHE A 37 -4.89 -2.86 7.89
C PHE A 37 -4.28 -4.26 7.88
N GLU A 38 -4.72 -5.08 6.93
CA GLU A 38 -4.15 -6.37 6.61
C GLU A 38 -3.52 -6.33 5.21
N ILE A 39 -2.38 -7.02 5.04
CA ILE A 39 -1.69 -7.14 3.75
C ILE A 39 -1.93 -8.55 3.24
N GLU A 40 -2.80 -8.69 2.23
CA GLU A 40 -3.22 -9.99 1.71
C GLU A 40 -2.17 -10.62 0.77
N GLY A 41 -1.32 -9.79 0.17
CA GLY A 41 -0.29 -10.24 -0.74
C GLY A 41 0.37 -9.09 -1.50
N ALA A 42 1.57 -9.35 -2.01
CA ALA A 42 2.33 -8.42 -2.84
C ALA A 42 3.19 -9.18 -3.86
N TRP A 43 3.33 -8.62 -5.06
CA TRP A 43 3.99 -9.21 -6.20
C TRP A 43 4.77 -8.15 -6.99
N LEU A 44 5.80 -8.61 -7.70
CA LEU A 44 6.57 -7.83 -8.66
C LEU A 44 6.28 -8.32 -10.07
N ASP A 45 5.86 -7.40 -10.94
CA ASP A 45 5.95 -7.59 -12.38
C ASP A 45 7.18 -6.83 -12.87
N ARG A 46 8.30 -7.56 -13.01
CA ARG A 46 9.57 -6.98 -13.47
C ARG A 46 9.54 -6.62 -14.95
N GLU A 47 8.70 -7.26 -15.75
CA GLU A 47 8.57 -6.96 -17.18
C GLU A 47 7.96 -5.58 -17.39
N ARG A 48 6.95 -5.21 -16.58
CA ARG A 48 6.24 -3.93 -16.66
C ARG A 48 6.73 -2.88 -15.67
N ASN A 49 7.76 -3.21 -14.87
CA ASN A 49 8.26 -2.40 -13.76
C ASN A 49 7.15 -2.00 -12.77
N GLN A 50 6.30 -2.97 -12.40
CA GLN A 50 5.16 -2.76 -11.52
C GLN A 50 5.30 -3.50 -10.18
N PHE A 51 4.84 -2.84 -9.12
CA PHE A 51 4.60 -3.44 -7.82
C PHE A 51 3.10 -3.53 -7.57
N VAL A 52 2.60 -4.74 -7.37
CA VAL A 52 1.17 -5.03 -7.20
C VAL A 52 0.94 -5.57 -5.80
N TRP A 53 -0.04 -5.05 -5.07
CA TRP A 53 -0.33 -5.53 -3.72
C TRP A 53 -1.80 -5.34 -3.35
N LEU A 54 -2.22 -6.14 -2.38
CA LEU A 54 -3.56 -6.11 -1.81
C LEU A 54 -3.48 -5.68 -0.35
N ILE A 55 -4.34 -4.73 -0.01
CA ILE A 55 -4.50 -4.24 1.35
C ILE A 55 -5.99 -4.23 1.69
N SER A 56 -6.34 -4.70 2.87
CA SER A 56 -7.71 -4.74 3.34
C SER A 56 -7.85 -4.09 4.71
N TYR A 57 -9.07 -3.68 5.03
CA TYR A 57 -9.44 -3.19 6.35
C TYR A 57 -10.79 -3.79 6.73
N GLU A 58 -10.84 -4.43 7.89
CA GLU A 58 -12.08 -4.88 8.52
C GLU A 58 -12.34 -4.04 9.78
N GLY A 59 -13.46 -3.32 9.81
CA GLY A 59 -13.73 -2.41 10.92
C GLY A 59 -15.08 -1.68 10.83
N THR A 60 -15.37 -0.88 11.84
CA THR A 60 -16.59 -0.04 11.90
C THR A 60 -16.46 1.26 11.11
N GLU A 61 -15.25 1.78 10.92
CA GLU A 61 -15.01 2.94 10.06
C GLU A 61 -14.74 2.54 8.61
N SER A 62 -14.85 3.51 7.69
CA SER A 62 -14.55 3.24 6.28
C SER A 62 -13.05 3.04 6.07
N PHE A 63 -12.69 2.31 5.01
CA PHE A 63 -11.29 2.20 4.58
C PHE A 63 -10.67 3.59 4.36
N ALA A 64 -11.43 4.52 3.77
CA ALA A 64 -10.98 5.87 3.48
C ALA A 64 -10.62 6.65 4.75
N ASP A 65 -11.45 6.59 5.79
CA ASP A 65 -11.19 7.23 7.08
C ASP A 65 -9.94 6.67 7.74
N ARG A 66 -9.82 5.33 7.80
CA ARG A 66 -8.64 4.69 8.37
C ARG A 66 -7.37 5.05 7.58
N ASN A 67 -7.48 5.11 6.25
CA ASN A 67 -6.36 5.44 5.36
C ASN A 67 -5.96 6.92 5.51
N SER A 68 -6.90 7.83 5.73
CA SER A 68 -6.63 9.23 6.04
C SER A 68 -5.86 9.38 7.35
N ARG A 69 -6.27 8.66 8.41
CA ARG A 69 -5.54 8.63 9.71
C ARG A 69 -4.10 8.14 9.54
N TYR A 70 -3.88 7.10 8.72
CA TYR A 70 -2.54 6.62 8.39
C TYR A 70 -1.68 7.73 7.78
N TRP A 71 -2.22 8.44 6.78
CA TRP A 71 -1.50 9.52 6.08
C TRP A 71 -1.22 10.73 6.98
N ALA A 72 -2.14 11.07 7.88
CA ALA A 72 -2.01 12.19 8.81
C ALA A 72 -1.11 11.88 10.03
N SER A 73 -0.66 10.64 10.21
CA SER A 73 0.09 10.24 11.40
C SER A 73 1.51 10.81 11.44
N ALA A 74 1.99 11.12 12.65
CA ALA A 74 3.36 11.58 12.85
C ALA A 74 4.38 10.50 12.45
N GLU A 75 4.06 9.22 12.67
CA GLU A 75 4.89 8.10 12.24
C GLU A 75 5.02 8.05 10.71
N ARG A 76 3.93 8.30 9.96
CA ARG A 76 3.98 8.35 8.50
C ARG A 76 4.86 9.50 8.00
N ALA A 77 4.77 10.65 8.65
CA ALA A 77 5.63 11.79 8.35
C ALA A 77 7.11 11.50 8.67
N ALA A 78 7.38 10.83 9.81
CA ALA A 78 8.72 10.51 10.26
C ALA A 78 9.48 9.53 9.35
N MET A 79 8.76 8.71 8.56
CA MET A 79 9.39 7.80 7.59
C MET A 79 10.15 8.53 6.48
N ARG A 80 9.82 9.80 6.21
CA ARG A 80 10.41 10.59 5.12
C ARG A 80 10.43 9.87 3.76
N LEU A 81 9.42 9.04 3.53
CA LEU A 81 9.22 8.29 2.30
C LEU A 81 8.12 9.00 1.50
N ASP A 82 8.47 9.74 0.45
CA ASP A 82 7.48 10.25 -0.50
C ASP A 82 7.34 9.23 -1.64
N PRO A 83 6.15 8.63 -1.86
CA PRO A 83 5.96 7.73 -2.98
C PRO A 83 6.26 8.37 -4.34
N LYS A 84 6.17 9.70 -4.49
CA LYS A 84 6.46 10.40 -5.76
C LYS A 84 7.92 10.27 -6.20
N ASP A 85 8.83 10.06 -5.26
CA ASP A 85 10.24 9.83 -5.57
C ASP A 85 10.44 8.51 -6.34
N TYR A 86 9.58 7.53 -6.05
CA TYR A 86 9.67 6.15 -6.55
C TYR A 86 8.65 5.81 -7.63
N LEU A 87 7.43 6.36 -7.55
CA LEU A 87 6.28 5.91 -8.33
C LEU A 87 5.97 6.88 -9.47
N VAL A 88 5.91 6.35 -10.69
CA VAL A 88 5.50 7.10 -11.89
C VAL A 88 3.98 7.26 -11.91
N SER A 89 3.25 6.21 -11.57
CA SER A 89 1.79 6.24 -11.49
C SER A 89 1.27 5.21 -10.50
N THR A 90 0.06 5.44 -10.01
CA THR A 90 -0.63 4.52 -9.09
C THR A 90 -2.05 4.31 -9.55
N GLU A 91 -2.48 3.05 -9.54
CA GLU A 91 -3.86 2.66 -9.73
C GLU A 91 -4.36 1.99 -8.44
N THR A 92 -5.62 2.26 -8.07
CA THR A 92 -6.28 1.65 -6.92
C THR A 92 -7.68 1.23 -7.33
N ARG A 93 -8.04 -0.01 -7.00
CA ARG A 93 -9.35 -0.60 -7.27
C ARG A 93 -9.86 -1.25 -6.00
N GLU A 94 -11.12 -1.03 -5.65
CA GLU A 94 -11.80 -1.87 -4.66
C GLU A 94 -12.20 -3.18 -5.34
N VAL A 95 -11.95 -4.30 -4.67
CA VAL A 95 -12.13 -5.65 -5.20
C VAL A 95 -12.81 -6.54 -4.18
N GLU A 96 -13.55 -7.54 -4.66
CA GLU A 96 -14.23 -8.53 -3.83
C GLU A 96 -13.51 -9.89 -3.92
N THR A 97 -13.44 -10.59 -2.80
CA THR A 97 -12.94 -11.96 -2.75
C THR A 97 -14.05 -12.93 -3.14
N VAL A 98 -13.76 -13.85 -4.07
CA VAL A 98 -14.73 -14.83 -4.59
C VAL A 98 -14.53 -16.23 -4.00
N ARG A 99 -13.51 -16.45 -3.16
CA ARG A 99 -13.12 -17.77 -2.64
C ARG A 99 -12.81 -17.76 -1.15
#